data_AF-A0A0P4UQH9-F1
#
_entry.id   AF-A0A0P4UQH9-F1
#
_cell.length_a   1.000
_cell.length_b   1.000
_cell.length_c   1.000
_cell.angle_alpha   90.00
_cell.angle_beta   90.00
_cell.angle_gamma   90.00
#
_symmetry.space_group_name_H-M   'P 1'
#
loop_
_entity.id
_entity.type
_entity.pdbx_description
1 polymer ?
#
loop_
_entity_poly.entity_id
_entity_poly.type
_entity_poly.pdbx_seq_one_letter_code
_entity_poly.pdbx_strand_id
1 'polypeptide(L)'
;MRVEPLAKLLNVTKGSFYWHFKNREELLEAILQEWVNRETESIIQQVEAAGGDASAKLLHLFELAIQDDGQVENAIRAWAANDSRVAAILDQVDQRRLNYTKNLFLDVGFTPFEATVRARMVYYALIGELVSGIQTSRAERLAEMHLQHLILTRQD
;
A
#
# COMPACT_ATOMS: atom_id res chain seq x y z
N MET A 1 -19.20 6.08 13.11
CA MET A 1 -18.57 6.70 14.30
C MET A 1 -18.94 8.18 14.38
N ARG A 2 -19.26 8.72 15.57
CA ARG A 2 -19.57 10.15 15.78
C ARG A 2 -18.29 10.97 15.99
N VAL A 3 -18.35 12.30 15.85
CA VAL A 3 -17.19 13.21 15.99
C VAL A 3 -16.72 13.31 17.46
N GLU A 4 -17.61 13.18 18.44
CA GLU A 4 -17.24 13.34 19.85
C GLU A 4 -16.25 12.27 20.38
N PRO A 5 -16.39 10.97 20.07
CA PRO A 5 -15.37 9.97 20.38
C PRO A 5 -14.00 10.28 19.78
N LEU A 6 -13.95 10.81 18.55
CA LEU A 6 -12.70 11.08 17.86
C LEU A 6 -11.97 12.30 18.43
N ALA A 7 -12.69 13.39 18.73
CA ALA A 7 -12.11 14.57 19.38
C ALA A 7 -11.52 14.23 20.76
N LYS A 8 -12.18 13.33 21.51
CA LYS A 8 -11.63 12.79 22.76
C LYS A 8 -10.37 11.94 22.56
N LEU A 9 -10.36 11.08 21.54
CA LEU A 9 -9.20 10.23 21.23
C LEU A 9 -7.98 11.04 20.80
N LEU A 10 -8.22 12.14 20.07
CA LEU A 10 -7.20 13.10 19.64
C LEU A 10 -6.84 14.14 20.70
N ASN A 11 -7.43 14.06 21.90
CA ASN A 11 -7.27 15.01 23.01
C ASN A 11 -7.48 16.49 22.63
N VAL A 12 -8.39 16.76 21.69
CA VAL A 12 -8.75 18.11 21.23
C VAL A 12 -10.18 18.47 21.63
N THR A 13 -10.46 19.76 21.81
CA THR A 13 -11.84 20.22 22.04
C THR A 13 -12.68 20.10 20.76
N LYS A 14 -14.01 20.01 20.90
CA LYS A 14 -14.94 19.99 19.76
C LYS A 14 -14.75 21.23 18.86
N GLY A 15 -14.46 22.39 19.45
CA GLY A 15 -14.15 23.63 18.72
C GLY A 15 -12.80 23.59 17.99
N SER A 16 -11.77 23.00 18.61
CA SER A 16 -10.45 22.80 17.96
C SER A 16 -10.53 21.77 16.83
N PHE A 17 -11.36 20.74 16.96
CA PHE A 17 -11.62 19.77 15.91
C PHE A 17 -12.23 20.43 14.67
N TYR A 18 -13.26 21.27 14.85
CA TYR A 18 -13.91 21.98 13.74
C TYR A 18 -13.03 23.06 13.08
N TRP A 19 -11.93 23.46 13.73
CA TRP A 19 -10.91 24.31 13.13
C TRP A 19 -10.06 23.58 12.09
N HIS A 20 -9.84 22.27 12.28
CA HIS A 20 -9.10 21.42 11.35
C HIS A 20 -10.00 20.74 10.32
N PHE A 21 -11.22 20.33 10.71
CA PHE A 21 -12.16 19.63 9.85
C PHE A 21 -13.60 20.10 10.11
N LYS A 22 -14.23 20.73 9.12
CA LYS A 22 -15.60 21.27 9.18
C LYS A 22 -16.63 20.20 9.50
N ASN A 23 -16.38 18.95 9.10
CA ASN A 23 -17.25 17.82 9.41
C ASN A 23 -16.48 16.48 9.39
N ARG A 24 -17.19 15.39 9.71
CA ARG A 24 -16.64 14.03 9.71
C ARG A 24 -16.17 13.59 8.31
N GLU A 25 -16.88 13.97 7.27
CA GLU A 25 -16.56 13.56 5.90
C GLU A 25 -15.23 14.16 5.46
N GLU A 26 -14.97 15.42 5.79
CA GLU A 26 -13.69 16.09 5.49
C GLU A 26 -12.51 15.41 6.21
N LEU A 27 -12.70 14.99 7.45
CA LEU A 27 -11.67 14.21 8.16
C LEU A 27 -11.42 12.85 7.50
N LEU A 28 -12.48 12.14 7.14
CA LEU A 28 -12.36 10.83 6.51
C LEU A 28 -11.69 10.91 5.15
N GLU A 29 -12.00 11.95 4.37
CA GLU A 29 -11.32 12.24 3.11
C GLU A 29 -9.83 12.53 3.33
N ALA A 30 -9.50 13.34 4.35
CA ALA A 30 -8.11 13.63 4.68
C ALA A 30 -7.33 12.38 5.12
N ILE A 31 -7.93 11.50 5.92
CA ILE A 31 -7.33 10.21 6.30
C ILE A 31 -7.07 9.35 5.06
N LEU A 32 -8.04 9.29 4.15
CA LEU A 32 -7.93 8.49 2.94
C LEU A 32 -6.83 9.04 2.03
N GLN A 33 -6.78 10.35 1.83
CA GLN A 33 -5.73 10.99 1.04
C GLN A 33 -4.34 10.80 1.66
N GLU A 34 -4.23 10.89 2.98
CA GLU A 34 -2.96 10.65 3.68
C GLU A 34 -2.51 9.20 3.50
N TRP A 35 -3.43 8.23 3.59
CA TRP A 35 -3.11 6.83 3.30
C TRP A 35 -2.64 6.64 1.84
N VAL A 36 -3.31 7.24 0.85
CA VAL A 36 -2.85 7.19 -0.55
C VAL A 36 -1.43 7.74 -0.67
N ASN A 37 -1.17 8.88 -0.05
CA ASN A 37 0.14 9.55 -0.13
C ASN A 37 1.23 8.71 0.56
N ARG A 38 1.00 8.25 1.79
CA ARG A 38 1.98 7.51 2.59
C ARG A 38 2.22 6.10 2.03
N GLU A 39 1.17 5.34 1.76
CA GLU A 39 1.24 3.91 1.42
C GLU A 39 1.42 3.64 -0.07
N THR A 40 1.46 4.68 -0.92
CA THR A 40 1.65 4.49 -2.36
C THR A 40 2.65 5.48 -2.92
N GLU A 41 2.33 6.77 -2.91
CA GLU A 41 3.17 7.74 -3.62
C GLU A 41 4.52 7.97 -2.93
N SER A 42 4.56 8.02 -1.60
CA SER A 42 5.81 8.13 -0.85
C SER A 42 6.69 6.90 -0.99
N ILE A 43 6.11 5.69 -1.01
CA ILE A 43 6.87 4.45 -1.26
C ILE A 43 7.50 4.50 -2.66
N ILE A 44 6.71 4.84 -3.69
CA ILE A 44 7.22 4.94 -5.07
C ILE A 44 8.32 5.99 -5.18
N GLN A 45 8.15 7.16 -4.55
CA GLN A 45 9.17 8.20 -4.53
C GLN A 45 10.46 7.73 -3.86
N GLN A 46 10.38 6.98 -2.76
CA GLN A 46 11.56 6.41 -2.10
C GLN A 46 12.28 5.40 -3.00
N VAL A 47 11.53 4.53 -3.69
CA VAL A 47 12.11 3.58 -4.66
C VAL A 47 12.84 4.31 -5.78
N GLU A 48 12.23 5.34 -6.36
CA GLU A 48 12.85 6.11 -7.43
C GLU A 48 14.07 6.92 -6.94
N ALA A 49 14.01 7.48 -5.74
CA ALA A 49 15.09 8.27 -5.15
C ALA A 49 16.31 7.41 -4.77
N ALA A 50 16.11 6.15 -4.38
CA ALA A 50 17.20 5.21 -4.12
C ALA A 50 18.03 4.89 -5.37
N GLY A 51 17.45 5.04 -6.56
CA GLY A 51 18.12 4.76 -7.84
C GLY A 51 18.40 3.28 -8.05
N GLY A 52 19.44 2.97 -8.84
CA GLY A 52 19.78 1.59 -9.21
C GLY A 52 19.03 1.08 -10.43
N ASP A 53 19.32 -0.19 -10.79
CA ASP A 53 18.61 -0.88 -11.87
C ASP A 53 17.20 -1.32 -11.45
N ALA A 54 16.40 -1.77 -12.42
CA ALA A 54 15.01 -2.16 -12.19
C ALA A 54 14.86 -3.33 -11.20
N SER A 55 15.85 -4.23 -11.13
CA SER A 55 15.85 -5.34 -10.18
C SER A 55 16.06 -4.84 -8.76
N ALA A 56 17.04 -3.96 -8.56
CA ALA A 56 17.29 -3.31 -7.27
C ALA A 56 16.06 -2.49 -6.82
N LYS A 57 15.39 -1.78 -7.73
CA LYS A 57 14.15 -1.06 -7.44
C LYS A 57 13.01 -2.00 -7.02
N LEU A 58 12.83 -3.15 -7.68
CA LEU A 58 11.84 -4.16 -7.27
C LEU A 58 12.10 -4.68 -5.86
N LEU A 59 13.35 -5.00 -5.56
CA LEU A 59 13.72 -5.46 -4.21
C LEU A 59 13.40 -4.40 -3.17
N HIS A 60 13.78 -3.15 -3.43
CA HIS A 60 13.53 -2.05 -2.50
C HIS A 60 12.03 -1.77 -2.32
N LEU A 61 11.24 -1.85 -3.40
CA LEU A 61 9.78 -1.76 -3.34
C LEU A 61 9.19 -2.81 -2.39
N PHE A 62 9.64 -4.06 -2.49
CA PHE A 62 9.13 -5.14 -1.65
C PHE A 62 9.49 -4.92 -0.18
N GLU A 63 10.73 -4.49 0.09
CA GLU A 63 11.19 -4.18 1.45
C GLU A 63 10.39 -3.04 2.11
N LEU A 64 10.06 -1.99 1.35
CA LEU A 64 9.24 -0.89 1.84
C LEU A 64 7.79 -1.32 2.09
N ALA A 65 7.23 -2.14 1.20
CA ALA A 65 5.83 -2.57 1.27
C ALA A 65 5.50 -3.45 2.50
N ILE A 66 6.51 -4.10 3.10
CA ILE A 66 6.32 -4.95 4.30
C ILE A 66 6.66 -4.25 5.62
N GLN A 67 7.01 -2.96 5.62
CA GLN A 67 7.38 -2.24 6.84
C GLN A 67 6.17 -1.92 7.74
N ASP A 68 5.01 -1.67 7.13
CA ASP A 68 3.75 -1.44 7.83
C ASP A 68 3.10 -2.77 8.22
N ASP A 69 2.33 -2.78 9.31
CA ASP A 69 1.62 -3.96 9.80
C ASP A 69 0.28 -4.19 9.07
N GLY A 70 -0.09 -3.29 8.15
CA GLY A 70 -1.26 -3.38 7.29
C GLY A 70 -2.57 -3.13 8.01
N GLN A 71 -2.57 -2.70 9.28
CA GLN A 71 -3.81 -2.41 10.01
C GLN A 71 -4.63 -1.32 9.33
N VAL A 72 -3.96 -0.27 8.82
CA VAL A 72 -4.62 0.84 8.11
C VAL A 72 -5.19 0.37 6.77
N GLU A 73 -4.40 -0.38 5.99
CA GLU A 73 -4.84 -0.98 4.73
C GLU A 73 -6.09 -1.85 4.94
N ASN A 74 -6.07 -2.73 5.94
CA ASN A 74 -7.20 -3.60 6.29
C ASN A 74 -8.46 -2.80 6.69
N ALA A 75 -8.29 -1.74 7.49
CA ALA A 75 -9.40 -0.87 7.88
C ALA A 75 -10.02 -0.15 6.67
N ILE A 76 -9.19 0.31 5.73
CA ILE A 76 -9.64 0.98 4.51
C ILE A 76 -10.34 0.00 3.56
N ARG A 77 -9.82 -1.21 3.39
CA ARG A 77 -10.49 -2.26 2.61
C ARG A 77 -11.84 -2.65 3.21
N ALA A 78 -11.94 -2.76 4.53
CA ALA A 78 -13.21 -3.00 5.22
C ALA A 78 -14.20 -1.82 5.06
N TRP A 79 -13.71 -0.58 5.06
CA TRP A 79 -14.52 0.60 4.77
C TRP A 79 -15.02 0.62 3.32
N ALA A 80 -14.14 0.32 2.36
CA ALA A 80 -14.47 0.24 0.94
C ALA A 80 -15.60 -0.76 0.64
N ALA A 81 -15.69 -1.86 1.40
CA ALA A 81 -16.76 -2.84 1.24
C ALA A 81 -18.17 -2.27 1.47
N ASN A 82 -18.28 -1.10 2.13
CA ASN A 82 -19.56 -0.47 2.47
C ASN A 82 -19.68 0.99 1.94
N ASP A 83 -18.66 1.55 1.31
CA ASP A 83 -18.65 2.92 0.77
C ASP A 83 -18.05 2.92 -0.64
N SER A 84 -18.90 3.15 -1.65
CA SER A 84 -18.51 3.10 -3.07
C SER A 84 -17.49 4.15 -3.47
N ARG A 85 -17.40 5.28 -2.75
CA ARG A 85 -16.39 6.32 -3.02
C ARG A 85 -15.02 5.82 -2.59
N VAL A 86 -14.93 5.20 -1.42
CA VAL A 86 -13.68 4.60 -0.93
C VAL A 86 -13.28 3.41 -1.79
N ALA A 87 -14.24 2.60 -2.24
CA ALA A 87 -13.98 1.52 -3.18
C ALA A 87 -13.35 2.03 -4.50
N ALA A 88 -13.84 3.16 -5.04
CA ALA A 88 -13.28 3.75 -6.25
C ALA A 88 -11.85 4.28 -6.04
N ILE A 89 -11.53 4.81 -4.86
CA ILE A 89 -10.18 5.28 -4.53
C ILE A 89 -9.23 4.09 -4.31
N LEU A 90 -9.70 3.06 -3.61
CA LEU A 90 -8.95 1.82 -3.42
C LEU A 90 -8.61 1.14 -4.76
N ASP A 91 -9.56 1.09 -5.71
CA ASP A 91 -9.30 0.56 -7.05
C ASP A 91 -8.21 1.37 -7.78
N GLN A 92 -8.25 2.71 -7.70
CA GLN A 92 -7.21 3.55 -8.29
C GLN A 92 -5.83 3.29 -7.67
N VAL A 93 -5.76 3.11 -6.35
CA VAL A 93 -4.52 2.75 -5.64
C VAL A 93 -4.02 1.37 -6.07
N ASP A 94 -4.91 0.38 -6.13
CA ASP A 94 -4.58 -0.99 -6.57
C ASP A 94 -4.02 -0.97 -8.00
N GLN A 95 -4.66 -0.25 -8.92
CA GLN A 95 -4.18 -0.08 -10.30
C GLN A 95 -2.83 0.65 -10.35
N ARG A 96 -2.65 1.71 -9.55
CA ARG A 96 -1.41 2.49 -9.48
C ARG A 96 -0.22 1.61 -9.04
N ARG A 97 -0.42 0.83 -7.97
CA ARG A 97 0.59 -0.10 -7.41
C ARG A 97 0.92 -1.23 -8.40
N LEU A 98 -0.10 -1.85 -8.99
CA LEU A 98 0.07 -2.90 -10.00
C LEU A 98 0.83 -2.39 -11.24
N ASN A 99 0.45 -1.22 -11.77
CA ASN A 99 1.09 -0.65 -12.95
C ASN A 99 2.55 -0.28 -12.68
N TYR A 100 2.84 0.32 -11.53
CA TYR A 100 4.22 0.62 -11.15
C TYR A 100 5.07 -0.65 -11.06
N THR A 101 4.58 -1.67 -10.36
CA THR A 101 5.28 -2.96 -10.20
C THR A 101 5.49 -3.65 -11.56
N LYS A 102 4.47 -3.64 -12.43
CA LYS A 102 4.56 -4.16 -13.80
C LYS A 102 5.64 -3.44 -14.60
N ASN A 103 5.73 -2.12 -14.52
CA ASN A 103 6.73 -1.36 -15.26
C ASN A 103 8.14 -1.72 -14.81
N LEU A 104 8.38 -1.93 -13.51
CA LEU A 104 9.68 -2.41 -13.05
C LEU A 104 10.02 -3.80 -13.62
N PHE A 105 9.06 -4.73 -13.71
CA PHE A 105 9.29 -6.02 -14.37
C PHE A 105 9.56 -5.89 -15.89
N LEU A 106 8.91 -4.95 -16.57
CA LEU A 106 9.23 -4.64 -17.96
C LEU A 106 10.67 -4.13 -18.09
N ASP A 107 11.09 -3.25 -17.19
CA ASP A 107 12.43 -2.65 -17.18
C ASP A 107 13.53 -3.68 -16.81
N VAL A 108 13.19 -4.74 -16.07
CA VAL A 108 14.07 -5.90 -15.88
C VAL A 108 14.25 -6.70 -17.18
N GLY A 109 13.33 -6.59 -18.14
CA GLY A 109 13.42 -7.22 -19.46
C GLY A 109 12.38 -8.32 -19.73
N PHE A 110 11.36 -8.46 -18.88
CA PHE A 110 10.29 -9.42 -19.13
C PHE A 110 9.32 -8.94 -20.22
N THR A 111 8.65 -9.87 -20.89
CA THR A 111 7.58 -9.53 -21.85
C THR A 111 6.38 -8.87 -21.14
N PRO A 112 5.52 -8.13 -21.86
CA PRO A 112 4.34 -7.50 -21.25
C PRO A 112 3.41 -8.48 -20.51
N PHE A 113 3.29 -9.71 -20.99
CA PHE A 113 2.48 -10.73 -20.34
C PHE A 113 3.14 -11.23 -19.05
N GLU A 114 4.43 -11.59 -19.11
CA GLU A 114 5.20 -12.03 -17.93
C GLU A 114 5.24 -10.95 -16.86
N ALA A 115 5.54 -9.70 -17.23
CA ALA A 115 5.57 -8.58 -16.30
C ALA A 115 4.21 -8.37 -15.60
N THR A 116 3.10 -8.53 -16.34
CA THR A 116 1.75 -8.44 -15.77
C THR A 116 1.46 -9.57 -14.79
N VAL A 117 1.84 -10.81 -15.13
CA VAL A 117 1.64 -11.98 -14.26
C VAL A 117 2.48 -11.85 -12.99
N ARG A 118 3.77 -11.52 -13.12
CA ARG A 118 4.69 -11.35 -11.99
C ARG A 118 4.25 -10.23 -11.05
N ALA A 119 3.86 -9.08 -11.59
CA ALA A 119 3.31 -7.98 -10.78
C ALA A 119 2.07 -8.41 -9.99
N ARG A 120 1.14 -9.15 -10.61
CA ARG A 120 -0.05 -9.67 -9.93
C ARG A 120 0.29 -10.70 -8.86
N MET A 121 1.25 -11.59 -9.11
CA MET A 121 1.68 -12.59 -8.13
C MET A 121 2.17 -11.95 -6.84
N VAL A 122 3.07 -10.95 -6.94
CA VAL A 122 3.55 -10.22 -5.76
C VAL A 122 2.43 -9.47 -5.09
N TYR A 123 1.65 -8.73 -5.88
CA TYR A 123 0.61 -7.87 -5.34
C TYR A 123 -0.43 -8.67 -4.55
N TYR A 124 -0.90 -9.77 -5.11
CA TYR A 124 -1.89 -10.62 -4.44
C TYR A 124 -1.31 -11.39 -3.27
N ALA A 125 -0.02 -11.77 -3.31
CA ALA A 125 0.64 -12.36 -2.14
C ALA A 125 0.73 -11.36 -0.98
N LEU A 126 1.15 -10.12 -1.26
CA LEU A 126 1.22 -9.04 -0.26
C LEU A 126 -0.15 -8.72 0.32
N ILE A 127 -1.16 -8.44 -0.52
CA ILE A 127 -2.51 -8.14 -0.03
C ILE A 127 -3.11 -9.34 0.70
N GLY A 128 -2.88 -10.56 0.19
CA GLY A 128 -3.31 -11.80 0.82
C GLY A 128 -2.74 -11.96 2.23
N GLU A 129 -1.45 -11.71 2.41
CA GLU A 129 -0.79 -11.71 3.71
C GLU A 129 -1.47 -10.71 4.65
N LEU A 130 -1.60 -9.45 4.22
CA LEU A 130 -2.18 -8.37 5.03
C LEU A 130 -3.61 -8.71 5.51
N VAL A 131 -4.46 -9.25 4.64
CA VAL A 131 -5.87 -9.52 4.97
C VAL A 131 -6.09 -10.87 5.67
N SER A 132 -5.15 -11.83 5.52
CA SER A 132 -5.29 -13.18 6.09
C SER A 132 -5.16 -13.21 7.62
N GLY A 133 -4.56 -12.18 8.22
CA GLY A 133 -4.26 -12.13 9.64
C GLY A 133 -3.19 -13.14 10.08
N ILE A 134 -2.53 -13.83 9.15
CA ILE A 134 -1.42 -14.74 9.43
C ILE A 134 -0.24 -13.89 9.95
N GLN A 135 0.24 -14.22 11.15
CA GLN A 135 1.33 -13.49 11.80
C GLN A 135 2.64 -14.25 11.60
N THR A 136 3.42 -13.84 10.59
CA THR A 136 4.83 -14.20 10.43
C THR A 136 5.70 -13.14 11.08
N SER A 137 6.84 -13.53 11.63
CA SER A 137 7.76 -12.55 12.21
C SER A 137 8.30 -11.63 11.11
N ARG A 138 8.64 -10.38 11.46
CA ARG A 138 9.24 -9.44 10.48
C ARG A 138 10.49 -10.01 9.79
N ALA A 139 11.28 -10.81 10.52
CA ALA A 139 12.47 -11.46 9.98
C ALA A 139 12.12 -12.51 8.91
N GLU A 140 11.09 -13.32 9.16
CA GLU A 140 10.59 -14.30 8.17
C GLU A 140 10.01 -13.60 6.95
N ARG A 141 9.19 -12.56 7.13
CA ARG A 141 8.61 -11.77 6.03
C ARG A 141 9.69 -11.20 5.11
N LEU A 142 10.77 -10.66 5.70
CA LEU A 142 11.89 -10.13 4.94
C LEU A 142 12.62 -11.23 4.14
N ALA A 143 12.89 -12.38 4.78
CA ALA A 143 13.52 -13.51 4.11
C ALA A 143 12.67 -14.07 2.97
N GLU A 144 11.35 -14.18 3.17
CA GLU A 144 10.40 -14.59 2.14
C GLU A 144 10.37 -13.60 0.98
N MET A 145 10.34 -12.29 1.25
CA MET A 145 10.37 -11.26 0.19
C MET A 145 11.66 -11.32 -0.64
N HIS A 146 12.81 -11.52 0.00
CA HIS A 146 14.08 -11.69 -0.71
C HIS A 146 14.06 -12.92 -1.61
N LEU A 147 13.50 -14.04 -1.14
CA LEU A 147 13.36 -15.24 -1.95
C LEU A 147 12.34 -15.05 -3.09
N GLN A 148 11.21 -14.40 -2.83
CA GLN A 148 10.23 -14.06 -3.86
C GLN A 148 10.83 -13.18 -4.94
N HIS A 149 11.64 -12.17 -4.56
CA HIS A 149 12.38 -11.34 -5.51
C HIS A 149 13.24 -12.21 -6.43
N LEU A 150 14.07 -13.10 -5.87
CA LEU A 150 14.93 -14.01 -6.65
C LEU A 150 14.14 -14.92 -7.59
N ILE A 151 13.01 -15.48 -7.12
CA ILE A 151 12.15 -16.34 -7.94
C ILE A 151 11.52 -15.54 -9.08
N LEU A 152 11.11 -14.30 -8.82
CA LEU A 152 10.35 -13.50 -9.74
C LEU A 152 11.19 -12.72 -10.74
N THR A 153 12.47 -12.47 -10.45
CA THR A 153 13.41 -11.84 -11.38
C THR A 153 14.30 -12.82 -12.11
N ARG A 154 14.19 -14.13 -11.83
CA ARG A 154 14.90 -15.17 -12.58
C ARG A 154 14.50 -15.16 -14.07
N GLN A 155 15.52 -15.11 -14.93
CA GLN A 155 15.43 -15.31 -16.37
C GLN A 155 15.92 -16.73 -16.71
N ASP A 156 15.22 -17.40 -17.62
CA ASP A 156 15.58 -18.75 -18.11
C ASP A 156 16.70 -18.71 -19.15
#